data_AF-A0A7J9J9N4-F1
#
_entry.id   AF-A0A7J9J9N4-F1
#
_cell.length_a   1.000
_cell.length_b   1.000
_cell.length_c   1.000
_cell.angle_alpha   90.00
_cell.angle_beta   90.00
_cell.angle_gamma   90.00
#
_symmetry.space_group_name_H-M   'P 1'
#
loop_
_entity.id
_entity.type
_entity.pdbx_description
1 polymer ?
#
loop_
_entity_poly.entity_id
_entity_poly.type
_entity_poly.pdbx_seq_one_letter_code
_entity_poly.pdbx_strand_id
1 'polypeptide(L)'
;LRERHQQELENLTLTTQPFKTLRLFLLAIFQYYKRLALYLLAKGGWLALSSTLIAALGILLVTIEGPHEKHVDELSHYIRFGLWWIALGVASSIGLGSGLHTFVLYLGPHIALFTIKAMQCGRVDLKSAPYDTIQLKRGPSWLDKSCEEFGPPLFSSTHGSRVPLSSILQQVQLEAILWGIGTALGELPPYFISRAASESGREFDAMEELDGSSSEDTGVIAALLEKIKRWLLSHSQHLNFFTILILASVPNPLFDLAGIMCGQFGIPFWEFFLSTLIGKAFIKTYIQMVFIISICNNQLLDWIENELIWVLGFVPGFDTFLPTLTAKLHAAKAKYLSTSQPLPSNIKGKWDLSFASIWNTVVWLMLMNFFVKIVNATAQRYYKKQMDE
;
A
#
# COMPACT_ATOMS: atom_id res chain seq x y z
N LEU A 1 7.40 -28.46 33.07
CA LEU A 1 8.33 -28.38 31.92
C LEU A 1 7.75 -27.54 30.79
N ARG A 2 6.56 -27.88 30.28
CA ARG A 2 5.87 -27.17 29.19
C ARG A 2 5.64 -25.67 29.47
N GLU A 3 5.18 -25.31 30.67
CA GLU A 3 5.04 -23.90 31.09
C GLU A 3 6.37 -23.15 31.15
N ARG A 4 7.45 -23.81 31.60
CA ARG A 4 8.79 -23.23 31.66
C ARG A 4 9.34 -22.97 30.26
N HIS A 5 9.06 -23.86 29.31
CA HIS A 5 9.43 -23.70 27.90
C HIS A 5 8.63 -22.58 27.23
N GLN A 6 7.35 -22.42 27.59
CA GLN A 6 6.50 -21.35 27.09
C GLN A 6 6.96 -19.97 27.59
N GLN A 7 7.33 -19.87 28.88
CA GLN A 7 7.96 -18.67 29.44
C GLN A 7 9.30 -18.32 28.79
N GLU A 8 10.12 -19.32 28.43
CA GLU A 8 11.36 -19.06 27.70
C GLU A 8 11.10 -18.55 26.27
N LEU A 9 10.03 -19.03 25.62
CA LEU A 9 9.62 -18.59 24.28
C LEU A 9 9.10 -17.16 24.29
N GLU A 10 8.28 -16.80 25.29
CA GLU A 10 7.77 -15.45 25.50
C GLU A 10 8.91 -14.47 25.85
N ASN A 11 9.91 -14.92 26.60
CA ASN A 11 11.12 -14.15 26.91
C ASN A 11 12.13 -14.12 25.76
N LEU A 12 11.92 -14.82 24.64
CA LEU A 12 12.82 -14.81 23.49
C LEU A 12 12.47 -13.68 22.52
N THR A 13 12.78 -12.45 22.92
CA THR A 13 12.57 -11.26 22.08
C THR A 13 13.86 -10.47 21.93
N LEU A 14 13.92 -9.57 20.94
CA LEU A 14 15.06 -8.69 20.70
C LEU A 14 15.29 -7.71 21.85
N THR A 15 14.24 -7.38 22.60
CA THR A 15 14.29 -6.43 23.73
C THR A 15 14.77 -7.10 25.01
N THR A 16 14.44 -8.38 25.23
CA THR A 16 14.83 -9.13 26.44
C THR A 16 16.15 -9.88 26.27
N GLN A 17 16.36 -10.56 25.13
CA GLN A 17 17.54 -11.40 24.87
C GLN A 17 18.10 -11.19 23.45
N PRO A 18 18.67 -10.00 23.15
CA PRO A 18 19.02 -9.59 21.78
C PRO A 18 19.97 -10.58 21.07
N PHE A 19 21.06 -10.99 21.73
CA PHE A 19 22.06 -11.86 21.11
C PHE A 19 21.54 -13.28 20.84
N LYS A 20 20.75 -13.85 21.76
CA LYS A 20 20.18 -15.18 21.60
C LYS A 20 19.13 -15.20 20.49
N THR A 21 18.24 -14.20 20.48
CA THR A 21 17.20 -14.03 19.46
C THR A 21 17.82 -13.82 18.07
N LEU A 22 18.83 -12.94 17.96
CA LEU A 22 19.51 -12.70 16.68
C LEU A 22 20.25 -13.94 16.17
N ARG A 23 20.92 -14.69 17.05
CA ARG A 23 21.59 -15.95 16.68
C ARG A 23 20.60 -16.98 16.14
N LEU A 24 19.47 -17.17 16.82
CA LEU A 24 18.42 -18.10 16.37
C LEU A 24 17.79 -17.64 15.04
N PHE A 25 17.58 -16.34 14.87
CA PHE A 25 17.13 -15.77 13.61
C PHE A 25 18.11 -16.04 12.45
N LEU A 26 19.40 -15.82 12.65
CA LEU A 26 20.42 -16.09 11.63
C LEU A 26 20.51 -17.58 11.28
N LEU A 27 20.41 -18.47 12.28
CA LEU A 27 20.35 -19.92 12.06
C LEU A 27 19.09 -20.31 11.27
N ALA A 28 17.94 -19.72 11.59
CA ALA A 28 16.70 -19.95 10.85
C ALA A 28 16.85 -19.53 9.39
N ILE A 29 17.38 -18.32 9.13
CA ILE A 29 17.66 -17.81 7.78
C ILE A 29 18.57 -18.78 7.03
N PHE A 30 19.68 -19.21 7.65
CA PHE A 30 20.61 -20.14 7.03
C PHE A 30 19.94 -21.48 6.70
N GLN A 31 19.09 -22.00 7.59
CA GLN A 31 18.36 -23.24 7.33
C GLN A 31 17.35 -23.08 6.18
N TYR A 32 16.66 -21.94 6.07
CA TYR A 32 15.80 -21.63 4.94
C TYR A 32 16.58 -21.54 3.63
N TYR A 33 17.72 -20.85 3.60
CA TYR A 33 18.59 -20.81 2.42
C TYR A 33 19.10 -22.19 2.02
N LYS A 34 19.55 -23.00 2.99
CA LYS A 34 19.97 -24.39 2.74
C LYS A 34 18.84 -25.21 2.13
N ARG A 35 17.61 -25.10 2.67
CA ARG A 35 16.44 -25.83 2.17
C ARG A 35 16.07 -25.38 0.76
N LEU A 36 16.14 -24.08 0.48
CA LEU A 36 15.91 -23.52 -0.86
C LEU A 36 16.98 -24.03 -1.86
N ALA A 37 18.25 -24.00 -1.48
CA ALA A 37 19.34 -24.50 -2.32
C ALA A 37 19.19 -25.99 -2.64
N LEU A 38 18.88 -26.80 -1.63
CA LEU A 38 18.62 -28.24 -1.80
C LEU A 38 17.38 -28.50 -2.67
N TYR A 39 16.33 -27.69 -2.50
CA TYR A 39 15.11 -27.79 -3.31
C TYR A 39 15.38 -27.46 -4.79
N LEU A 40 16.14 -26.40 -5.07
CA LEU A 40 16.56 -26.03 -6.42
C LEU A 40 17.45 -27.10 -7.05
N LEU A 41 18.34 -27.73 -6.26
CA LEU A 41 19.15 -28.84 -6.73
C LEU A 41 18.30 -30.08 -7.04
N ALA A 42 17.31 -30.39 -6.19
CA ALA A 42 16.46 -31.57 -6.32
C ALA A 42 15.44 -31.48 -7.47
N LYS A 43 14.94 -30.28 -7.79
CA LYS A 43 13.98 -30.08 -8.89
C LYS A 43 14.59 -30.07 -10.29
N GLY A 44 15.91 -30.23 -10.39
CA GLY A 44 16.64 -30.46 -11.64
C GLY A 44 17.82 -29.51 -11.82
N GLY A 45 18.99 -30.06 -12.15
CA GLY A 45 20.22 -29.30 -12.37
C GLY A 45 20.09 -28.16 -13.38
N TRP A 46 19.13 -28.24 -14.32
CA TRP A 46 18.85 -27.18 -15.30
C TRP A 46 18.31 -25.89 -14.68
N LEU A 47 17.43 -25.98 -13.67
CA LEU A 47 16.90 -24.79 -12.96
C LEU A 47 17.99 -24.14 -12.10
N ALA A 48 18.82 -24.96 -11.42
CA ALA A 48 19.97 -24.48 -10.67
C ALA A 48 21.04 -23.85 -11.60
N LEU A 49 21.33 -24.47 -12.74
CA LEU A 49 22.26 -23.95 -13.75
C LEU A 49 21.75 -22.64 -14.36
N SER A 50 20.47 -22.56 -14.70
CA SER A 50 19.85 -21.34 -15.23
C SER A 50 19.87 -20.21 -14.19
N SER A 51 19.52 -20.50 -12.93
CA SER A 51 19.56 -19.50 -11.85
C SER A 51 20.98 -19.00 -11.56
N THR A 52 21.97 -19.90 -11.56
CA THR A 52 23.38 -19.53 -11.35
C THR A 52 23.95 -18.76 -12.54
N LEU A 53 23.56 -19.11 -13.77
CA LEU A 53 23.95 -18.39 -14.98
C LEU A 53 23.36 -16.98 -15.01
N ILE A 54 22.09 -16.81 -14.64
CA ILE A 54 21.44 -15.49 -14.52
C ILE A 54 22.12 -14.65 -13.44
N ALA A 55 22.45 -15.24 -12.29
CA ALA A 55 23.16 -14.53 -11.22
C ALA A 55 24.59 -14.13 -11.65
N ALA A 56 25.33 -15.04 -12.30
CA ALA A 56 26.66 -14.76 -12.83
C ALA A 56 26.63 -13.68 -13.91
N LEU A 57 25.66 -13.73 -14.82
CA LEU A 57 25.45 -12.71 -15.85
C LEU A 57 25.07 -11.36 -15.25
N GLY A 58 24.23 -11.35 -14.22
CA GLY A 58 23.88 -10.13 -13.48
C GLY A 58 25.08 -9.51 -12.77
N ILE A 59 25.92 -10.32 -12.13
CA ILE A 59 27.17 -9.87 -11.50
C ILE A 59 28.14 -9.34 -12.55
N LEU A 60 28.28 -10.03 -13.69
CA LEU A 60 29.13 -9.62 -14.80
C LEU A 60 28.70 -8.28 -15.40
N LEU A 61 27.38 -8.09 -15.59
CA LEU A 61 26.80 -6.84 -16.09
C LEU A 61 26.97 -5.66 -15.15
N VAL A 62 27.07 -5.90 -13.84
CA VAL A 62 27.28 -4.85 -12.82
C VAL A 62 28.77 -4.55 -12.59
N THR A 63 29.65 -5.51 -12.85
CA THR A 63 31.09 -5.38 -12.56
C THR A 63 31.94 -4.92 -13.74
N ILE A 64 31.46 -5.12 -14.98
CA ILE A 64 32.16 -4.66 -16.18
C ILE A 64 31.73 -3.22 -16.49
N GLU A 65 32.69 -2.29 -16.38
CA GLU A 65 32.54 -0.91 -16.87
C GLU A 65 32.39 -0.92 -18.40
N GLY A 66 31.31 -0.34 -18.91
CA GLY A 66 31.00 -0.36 -20.34
C GLY A 66 29.79 0.51 -20.71
N PRO A 67 29.43 0.59 -22.01
CA PRO A 67 28.31 1.42 -22.48
C PRO A 67 26.93 1.01 -21.91
N HIS A 68 26.86 -0.17 -21.28
CA HIS A 68 25.69 -0.67 -20.57
C HIS A 68 25.46 0.01 -19.22
N GLU A 69 26.45 0.70 -18.65
CA GLU A 69 26.35 1.38 -17.35
C GLU A 69 25.15 2.33 -17.29
N LYS A 70 24.90 3.10 -18.36
CA LYS A 70 23.72 3.98 -18.45
C LYS A 70 22.39 3.22 -18.37
N HIS A 71 22.33 2.02 -18.95
CA HIS A 71 21.11 1.19 -18.92
C HIS A 71 20.94 0.50 -17.56
N VAL A 72 22.04 0.11 -16.92
CA VAL A 72 22.04 -0.46 -15.57
C VAL A 72 21.63 0.60 -14.55
N ASP A 73 22.13 1.82 -14.67
CA ASP A 73 21.73 2.95 -13.83
C ASP A 73 20.25 3.30 -14.00
N GLU A 74 19.76 3.34 -15.24
CA GLU A 74 18.34 3.57 -15.51
C GLU A 74 17.46 2.47 -14.88
N LEU A 75 17.85 1.20 -15.05
CA LEU A 75 17.17 0.07 -14.42
C LEU A 75 17.18 0.17 -12.88
N SER A 76 18.30 0.59 -12.29
CA SER A 76 18.43 0.81 -10.85
C SER A 76 17.45 1.88 -10.35
N HIS A 77 17.28 2.97 -11.10
CA HIS A 77 16.27 4.00 -10.78
C HIS A 77 14.85 3.43 -10.81
N TYR A 78 14.50 2.62 -11.82
CA TYR A 78 13.20 1.95 -11.89
C TYR A 78 12.99 0.95 -10.74
N ILE A 79 13.99 0.15 -10.39
CA ILE A 79 13.91 -0.80 -9.28
C ILE A 79 13.69 -0.06 -7.97
N ARG A 80 14.46 1.01 -7.71
CA ARG A 80 14.32 1.83 -6.50
C ARG A 80 12.94 2.48 -6.42
N PHE A 81 12.43 2.98 -7.54
CA PHE A 81 11.10 3.54 -7.66
C PHE A 81 10.00 2.51 -7.35
N GLY A 82 10.09 1.32 -7.95
CA GLY A 82 9.17 0.22 -7.71
C GLY A 82 9.17 -0.22 -6.24
N LEU A 83 10.37 -0.46 -5.69
CA LEU A 83 10.55 -0.85 -4.30
C LEU A 83 9.99 0.19 -3.33
N TRP A 84 10.19 1.48 -3.60
CA TRP A 84 9.67 2.56 -2.75
C TRP A 84 8.15 2.53 -2.65
N TRP A 85 7.44 2.52 -3.79
CA TRP A 85 5.98 2.53 -3.80
C TRP A 85 5.37 1.23 -3.30
N ILE A 86 5.94 0.08 -3.66
CA ILE A 86 5.50 -1.22 -3.15
C ILE A 86 5.71 -1.28 -1.63
N ALA A 87 6.85 -0.84 -1.10
CA ALA A 87 7.10 -0.84 0.34
C ALA A 87 6.15 0.08 1.10
N LEU A 88 5.85 1.28 0.58
CA LEU A 88 4.83 2.17 1.14
C LEU A 88 3.43 1.54 1.10
N GLY A 89 3.11 0.79 0.06
CA GLY A 89 1.88 0.01 -0.04
C GLY A 89 1.79 -1.08 1.01
N VAL A 90 2.86 -1.87 1.18
CA VAL A 90 2.93 -2.93 2.20
C VAL A 90 2.79 -2.33 3.61
N ALA A 91 3.48 -1.22 3.88
CA ALA A 91 3.37 -0.49 5.13
C ALA A 91 1.96 0.04 5.40
N SER A 92 1.18 0.32 4.34
CA SER A 92 -0.23 0.71 4.44
C SER A 92 -1.11 -0.35 5.10
N SER A 93 -0.78 -1.62 4.92
CA SER A 93 -1.66 -2.73 5.34
C SER A 93 -1.23 -3.35 6.67
N ILE A 94 0.07 -3.34 6.97
CA ILE A 94 0.64 -4.01 8.15
C ILE A 94 0.34 -3.26 9.47
N GLY A 95 -0.10 -2.00 9.40
CA GLY A 95 -0.53 -1.21 10.56
C GLY A 95 -2.02 -1.32 10.85
N LEU A 96 -2.47 -2.48 11.37
CA LEU A 96 -3.79 -2.70 12.00
C LEU A 96 -4.96 -1.93 11.32
N GLY A 97 -5.19 -2.17 10.03
CA GLY A 97 -6.40 -1.69 9.33
C GLY A 97 -6.43 -0.18 8.97
N SER A 98 -5.44 0.63 9.36
CA SER A 98 -5.49 2.10 9.23
C SER A 98 -4.93 2.67 7.91
N GLY A 99 -4.90 1.88 6.81
CA GLY A 99 -4.22 2.17 5.53
C GLY A 99 -4.53 3.50 4.82
N LEU A 100 -5.34 4.36 5.43
CA LEU A 100 -5.40 5.78 5.17
C LEU A 100 -4.05 6.51 5.45
N HIS A 101 -3.21 6.06 6.38
CA HIS A 101 -2.00 6.83 6.74
C HIS A 101 -1.00 6.97 5.58
N THR A 102 -0.45 5.90 5.01
CA THR A 102 0.54 6.04 3.93
C THR A 102 -0.05 6.65 2.67
N PHE A 103 -1.35 6.43 2.41
CA PHE A 103 -2.08 7.09 1.33
C PHE A 103 -2.09 8.61 1.54
N VAL A 104 -2.62 9.08 2.68
CA VAL A 104 -2.74 10.51 2.99
C VAL A 104 -1.38 11.20 3.10
N LEU A 105 -0.31 10.46 3.39
CA LEU A 105 0.99 11.05 3.69
C LEU A 105 1.95 11.05 2.51
N TYR A 106 1.82 10.11 1.57
CA TYR A 106 2.69 10.02 0.41
C TYR A 106 1.91 10.07 -0.90
N LEU A 107 1.03 9.10 -1.16
CA LEU A 107 0.37 8.97 -2.45
C LEU A 107 -0.61 10.12 -2.75
N GLY A 108 -1.48 10.44 -1.81
CA GLY A 108 -2.45 11.54 -1.91
C GLY A 108 -1.78 12.90 -2.15
N PRO A 109 -0.81 13.32 -1.31
CA PRO A 109 -0.05 14.54 -1.54
C PRO A 109 0.70 14.55 -2.86
N HIS A 110 1.29 13.43 -3.29
CA HIS A 110 1.93 13.33 -4.61
C HIS A 110 0.96 13.63 -5.75
N ILE A 111 -0.21 12.99 -5.75
CA ILE A 111 -1.26 13.19 -6.75
C ILE A 111 -1.77 14.64 -6.72
N ALA A 112 -2.00 15.18 -5.52
CA ALA A 112 -2.49 16.54 -5.34
C ALA A 112 -1.48 17.58 -5.85
N LEU A 113 -0.21 17.52 -5.40
CA LEU A 113 0.85 18.43 -5.82
C LEU A 113 1.06 18.40 -7.34
N PHE A 114 1.06 17.20 -7.93
CA PHE A 114 1.18 17.04 -9.37
C PHE A 114 -0.02 17.66 -10.11
N THR A 115 -1.24 17.41 -9.63
CA THR A 115 -2.47 17.96 -10.21
C THR A 115 -2.48 19.48 -10.14
N ILE A 116 -2.16 20.07 -8.99
CA ILE A 116 -2.11 21.53 -8.80
C ILE A 116 -1.08 22.14 -9.76
N LYS A 117 0.12 21.57 -9.85
CA LYS A 117 1.16 22.06 -10.77
C LYS A 117 0.75 21.90 -12.24
N ALA A 118 0.13 20.79 -12.60
CA ALA A 118 -0.36 20.57 -13.97
C ALA A 118 -1.43 21.59 -14.37
N MET A 119 -2.35 21.89 -13.44
CA MET A 119 -3.38 22.92 -13.64
C MET A 119 -2.79 24.33 -13.73
N GLN A 120 -1.79 24.65 -12.89
CA GLN A 120 -1.11 25.95 -12.91
C GLN A 120 -0.33 26.19 -14.20
N CYS A 121 0.43 25.19 -14.65
CA CYS A 121 1.25 25.31 -15.86
C CYS A 121 0.48 24.97 -17.15
N GLY A 122 -0.75 24.47 -17.05
CA GLY A 122 -1.58 24.08 -18.19
C GLY A 122 -0.99 22.95 -19.03
N ARG A 123 -0.28 22.02 -18.40
CA ARG A 123 0.45 20.92 -19.06
C ARG A 123 0.69 19.74 -18.12
N VAL A 124 1.02 18.57 -18.65
CA VAL A 124 1.17 17.31 -17.88
C VAL A 124 2.57 16.69 -17.96
N ASP A 125 3.39 17.14 -18.89
CA ASP A 125 4.77 16.73 -19.13
C ASP A 125 5.73 17.47 -18.18
N LEU A 126 5.46 17.33 -16.89
CA LEU A 126 6.27 17.93 -15.83
C LEU A 126 7.41 16.99 -15.37
N LYS A 127 7.16 15.67 -15.38
CA LYS A 127 8.13 14.67 -14.94
C LYS A 127 9.24 14.52 -15.98
N SER A 128 10.50 14.54 -15.54
CA SER A 128 11.63 14.25 -16.43
C SER A 128 11.68 12.78 -16.85
N ALA A 129 11.24 11.88 -15.96
CA ALA A 129 11.14 10.45 -16.17
C ALA A 129 10.01 9.87 -15.30
N PRO A 130 9.48 8.68 -15.60
CA PRO A 130 8.40 8.08 -14.80
C PRO A 130 8.73 7.90 -13.31
N TYR A 131 10.01 7.73 -12.98
CA TYR A 131 10.49 7.58 -11.60
C TYR A 131 10.76 8.90 -10.86
N ASP A 132 10.54 10.06 -11.51
CA ASP A 132 10.71 11.39 -10.92
C ASP A 132 9.54 11.74 -9.98
N THR A 133 9.65 11.21 -8.76
CA THR A 133 8.59 11.19 -7.76
C THR A 133 9.12 11.54 -6.37
N ILE A 134 8.20 11.68 -5.40
CA ILE A 134 8.54 11.91 -4.00
C ILE A 134 9.19 10.64 -3.43
N GLN A 135 10.44 10.75 -2.99
CA GLN A 135 11.18 9.68 -2.32
C GLN A 135 11.61 10.12 -0.91
N LEU A 136 11.94 9.16 -0.03
CA LEU A 136 12.28 9.41 1.38
C LEU A 136 13.25 10.57 1.64
N LYS A 137 14.26 10.75 0.77
CA LYS A 137 15.31 11.77 0.92
C LYS A 137 15.48 12.69 -0.30
N ARG A 138 14.57 12.61 -1.27
CA ARG A 138 14.67 13.35 -2.54
C ARG A 138 13.28 13.81 -2.96
N GLY A 139 13.12 15.13 -3.11
CA GLY A 139 11.93 15.71 -3.70
C GLY A 139 11.91 15.51 -5.22
N PRO A 140 10.73 15.53 -5.85
CA PRO A 140 10.60 15.45 -7.30
C PRO A 140 11.19 16.70 -7.98
N SER A 141 11.81 16.53 -9.14
CA SER A 141 12.50 17.62 -9.83
C SER A 141 11.56 18.72 -10.34
N TRP A 142 10.28 18.40 -10.51
CA TRP A 142 9.27 19.29 -11.07
C TRP A 142 8.60 20.22 -10.06
N LEU A 143 8.76 19.98 -8.76
CA LEU A 143 8.04 20.75 -7.73
C LEU A 143 8.58 22.18 -7.60
N ASP A 144 9.90 22.32 -7.69
CA ASP A 144 10.62 23.59 -7.50
C ASP A 144 10.78 24.42 -8.78
N LYS A 145 10.59 23.79 -9.95
CA LYS A 145 10.71 24.45 -11.26
C LYS A 145 9.53 25.40 -11.52
N SER A 146 9.82 26.53 -12.15
CA SER A 146 8.80 27.48 -12.59
C SER A 146 8.08 26.98 -13.85
N CYS A 147 6.83 27.40 -14.08
CA CYS A 147 6.08 26.98 -15.26
C CYS A 147 6.75 27.41 -16.59
N GLU A 148 7.54 28.48 -16.57
CA GLU A 148 8.25 29.01 -17.73
C GLU A 148 9.37 28.08 -18.21
N GLU A 149 10.02 27.37 -17.29
CA GLU A 149 11.11 26.43 -17.60
C GLU A 149 10.64 25.19 -18.39
N PHE A 150 9.38 24.81 -18.23
CA PHE A 150 8.81 23.68 -18.98
C PHE A 150 8.47 24.09 -20.42
N GLY A 151 8.12 25.37 -20.65
CA GLY A 151 7.64 25.90 -21.93
C GLY A 151 6.13 26.22 -21.94
N PRO A 152 5.55 26.55 -23.11
CA PRO A 152 4.17 27.04 -23.21
C PRO A 152 3.13 25.99 -22.77
N PRO A 153 1.93 26.43 -22.31
CA PRO A 153 0.87 25.52 -21.92
C PRO A 153 0.38 24.70 -23.12
N LEU A 154 0.37 23.37 -22.97
CA LEU A 154 -0.17 22.44 -23.97
C LEU A 154 -1.69 22.53 -24.08
N PHE A 155 -2.35 22.85 -22.96
CA PHE A 155 -3.80 22.95 -22.87
C PHE A 155 -4.21 24.40 -22.64
N SER A 156 -4.44 25.11 -23.74
CA SER A 156 -4.95 26.49 -23.73
C SER A 156 -6.45 26.49 -24.03
N SER A 157 -7.27 27.01 -23.10
CA SER A 157 -8.70 27.25 -23.34
C SER A 157 -9.03 28.71 -23.07
N THR A 158 -10.04 29.24 -23.77
CA THR A 158 -10.50 30.64 -23.74
C THR A 158 -10.90 31.13 -22.34
N HIS A 159 -11.12 30.22 -21.38
CA HIS A 159 -11.51 30.51 -20.00
C HIS A 159 -10.49 30.00 -18.94
N GLY A 160 -9.22 29.80 -19.32
CA GLY A 160 -8.14 29.34 -18.43
C GLY A 160 -7.52 28.01 -18.88
N SER A 161 -6.40 27.62 -18.25
CA SER A 161 -5.73 26.34 -18.54
C SER A 161 -6.59 25.17 -18.10
N ARG A 162 -7.07 24.37 -19.06
CA ARG A 162 -7.95 23.22 -18.83
C ARG A 162 -7.21 21.93 -19.14
N VAL A 163 -6.68 21.29 -18.11
CA VAL A 163 -6.03 19.98 -18.27
C VAL A 163 -7.06 18.86 -18.07
N PRO A 164 -7.21 17.92 -19.02
CA PRO A 164 -8.16 16.82 -18.88
C PRO A 164 -7.71 15.81 -17.81
N LEU A 165 -8.68 15.25 -17.08
CA LEU A 165 -8.46 14.26 -16.02
C LEU A 165 -7.63 13.07 -16.50
N SER A 166 -7.94 12.54 -17.69
CA SER A 166 -7.27 11.37 -18.26
C SER A 166 -5.77 11.59 -18.42
N SER A 167 -5.34 12.78 -18.85
CA SER A 167 -3.94 13.11 -19.02
C SER A 167 -3.20 13.24 -17.68
N ILE A 168 -3.86 13.73 -16.63
CA ILE A 168 -3.27 13.77 -15.28
C ILE A 168 -3.18 12.35 -14.72
N LEU A 169 -4.25 11.56 -14.86
CA LEU A 169 -4.33 10.19 -14.36
C LEU A 169 -3.23 9.30 -14.94
N GLN A 170 -2.97 9.41 -16.25
CA GLN A 170 -1.91 8.64 -16.92
C GLN A 170 -0.51 8.92 -16.37
N GLN A 171 -0.27 10.11 -15.81
CA GLN A 171 1.03 10.48 -15.24
C GLN A 171 1.24 9.97 -13.82
N VAL A 172 0.17 9.75 -13.03
CA VAL A 172 0.26 9.32 -11.62
C VAL A 172 -0.15 7.87 -11.38
N GLN A 173 -0.68 7.19 -12.41
CA GLN A 173 -1.18 5.81 -12.30
C GLN A 173 -0.09 4.81 -11.90
N LEU A 174 1.16 5.01 -12.31
CA LEU A 174 2.24 4.06 -12.06
C LEU A 174 2.55 3.99 -10.56
N GLU A 175 2.68 5.16 -9.91
CA GLU A 175 2.86 5.27 -8.47
C GLU A 175 1.70 4.65 -7.69
N ALA A 176 0.47 4.94 -8.12
CA ALA A 176 -0.73 4.45 -7.46
C ALA A 176 -0.91 2.93 -7.60
N ILE A 177 -0.65 2.37 -8.78
CA ILE A 177 -0.71 0.93 -9.03
C ILE A 177 0.36 0.22 -8.21
N LEU A 178 1.61 0.69 -8.22
CA LEU A 178 2.69 0.09 -7.42
C LEU A 178 2.40 0.12 -5.92
N TRP A 179 1.85 1.23 -5.44
CA TRP A 179 1.39 1.34 -4.05
C TRP A 179 0.23 0.37 -3.75
N GLY A 180 -0.74 0.24 -4.66
CA GLY A 180 -1.84 -0.71 -4.51
C GLY A 180 -1.42 -2.18 -4.59
N ILE A 181 -0.42 -2.52 -5.41
CA ILE A 181 0.23 -3.83 -5.42
C ILE A 181 0.86 -4.11 -4.06
N GLY A 182 1.59 -3.13 -3.51
CA GLY A 182 2.16 -3.24 -2.18
C GLY A 182 1.08 -3.48 -1.11
N THR A 183 -0.05 -2.80 -1.22
CA THR A 183 -1.19 -2.96 -0.29
C THR A 183 -1.75 -4.38 -0.36
N ALA A 184 -1.95 -4.92 -1.57
CA ALA A 184 -2.38 -6.32 -1.76
C ALA A 184 -1.38 -7.34 -1.19
N LEU A 185 -0.07 -7.05 -1.27
CA LEU A 185 0.97 -7.90 -0.69
C LEU A 185 1.00 -7.83 0.85
N GLY A 186 0.82 -6.64 1.43
CA GLY A 186 0.77 -6.44 2.88
C GLY A 186 -0.43 -7.12 3.55
N GLU A 187 -1.37 -7.60 2.74
CA GLU A 187 -2.65 -8.21 3.12
C GLU A 187 -2.68 -9.74 3.00
N LEU A 188 -1.59 -10.33 2.54
CA LEU A 188 -1.40 -11.77 2.54
C LEU A 188 -1.28 -12.41 3.94
N PRO A 189 -0.74 -11.75 4.99
CA PRO A 189 -0.54 -12.39 6.28
C PRO A 189 -1.82 -12.96 6.92
N PRO A 190 -2.95 -12.23 7.01
CA PRO A 190 -4.21 -12.78 7.56
C PRO A 190 -4.66 -14.07 6.87
N TYR A 191 -4.57 -14.12 5.54
CA TYR A 191 -4.93 -15.31 4.74
C TYR A 191 -4.06 -16.52 5.07
N PHE A 192 -2.73 -16.34 5.16
CA PHE A 192 -1.82 -17.45 5.47
C PHE A 192 -1.94 -17.91 6.92
N ILE A 193 -2.17 -16.98 7.84
CA ILE A 193 -2.35 -17.27 9.26
C ILE A 193 -3.63 -18.08 9.47
N SER A 194 -4.76 -17.63 8.92
CA SER A 194 -6.03 -18.35 9.08
C SER A 194 -6.04 -19.70 8.36
N ARG A 195 -5.38 -19.81 7.20
CA ARG A 195 -5.20 -21.09 6.51
C ARG A 195 -4.39 -22.08 7.32
N ALA A 196 -3.26 -21.66 7.89
CA ALA A 196 -2.44 -22.51 8.74
C ALA A 196 -3.18 -22.94 10.02
N ALA A 197 -4.04 -22.08 10.57
CA ALA A 197 -4.87 -22.41 11.73
C ALA A 197 -5.93 -23.48 11.38
N SER A 198 -6.65 -23.29 10.27
CA SER A 198 -7.65 -24.24 9.75
C SER A 198 -7.04 -25.63 9.49
N GLU A 199 -5.88 -25.69 8.83
CA GLU A 199 -5.14 -26.94 8.58
C GLU A 199 -4.68 -27.62 9.89
N SER A 200 -4.50 -26.87 10.98
CA SER A 200 -4.12 -27.39 12.30
C SER A 200 -5.31 -27.86 13.17
N GLY A 201 -6.55 -27.75 12.66
CA GLY A 201 -7.76 -28.11 13.41
C GLY A 201 -8.05 -27.18 14.60
N ARG A 202 -7.41 -26.00 14.65
CA ARG A 202 -7.71 -24.95 15.63
C ARG A 202 -8.69 -23.99 14.98
N GLU A 203 -9.88 -23.83 15.56
CA GLU A 203 -10.67 -22.62 15.30
C GLU A 203 -9.84 -21.43 15.79
N PHE A 204 -9.60 -20.47 14.91
CA PHE A 204 -8.72 -19.35 15.19
C PHE A 204 -9.55 -18.23 15.84
N ASP A 205 -9.28 -17.93 17.10
CA ASP A 205 -9.86 -16.81 17.87
C ASP A 205 -9.51 -15.42 17.31
N ALA A 206 -8.86 -15.27 16.15
CA ALA A 206 -8.69 -13.93 15.56
C ALA A 206 -9.99 -13.30 15.03
N MET A 207 -11.07 -14.08 14.99
CA MET A 207 -12.43 -13.53 14.88
C MET A 207 -12.76 -12.65 16.11
N GLU A 208 -12.28 -13.04 17.31
CA GLU A 208 -12.43 -12.32 18.57
C GLU A 208 -11.50 -11.09 18.66
N GLU A 209 -10.30 -11.13 18.08
CA GLU A 209 -9.41 -9.95 17.96
C GLU A 209 -9.99 -8.87 17.03
N LEU A 210 -10.66 -9.26 15.94
CA LEU A 210 -11.41 -8.32 15.10
C LEU A 210 -12.59 -7.71 15.87
N ASP A 211 -13.33 -8.52 16.63
CA ASP A 211 -14.43 -8.05 17.46
C ASP A 211 -13.94 -7.09 18.58
N GLY A 212 -12.76 -7.32 19.17
CA GLY A 212 -12.15 -6.44 20.18
C GLY A 212 -11.71 -5.06 19.65
N SER A 213 -11.20 -5.01 18.41
CA SER A 213 -10.80 -3.75 17.76
C SER A 213 -11.98 -2.87 17.32
N SER A 214 -13.19 -3.44 17.27
CA SER A 214 -14.42 -2.77 16.84
C SER A 214 -15.17 -2.02 17.95
N SER A 215 -14.69 -2.13 19.20
CA SER A 215 -15.40 -1.63 20.39
C SER A 215 -15.44 -0.10 20.53
N GLU A 216 -14.65 0.65 19.75
CA GLU A 216 -14.58 2.12 19.86
C GLU A 216 -15.25 2.92 18.72
N ASP A 217 -15.76 2.30 17.64
CA ASP A 217 -16.32 3.05 16.50
C ASP A 217 -17.78 2.71 16.12
N THR A 218 -18.68 3.66 16.40
CA THR A 218 -20.03 3.89 15.83
C THR A 218 -20.88 2.63 15.52
N GLY A 219 -21.77 2.25 16.43
CA GLY A 219 -22.56 1.00 16.41
C GLY A 219 -23.34 0.62 15.13
N VAL A 220 -23.54 1.54 14.17
CA VAL A 220 -24.12 1.24 12.86
C VAL A 220 -23.15 0.45 11.96
N ILE A 221 -21.87 0.81 11.95
CA ILE A 221 -20.84 0.14 11.15
C ILE A 221 -20.56 -1.25 11.71
N ALA A 222 -20.47 -1.37 13.04
CA ALA A 222 -20.33 -2.65 13.72
C ALA A 222 -21.50 -3.60 13.42
N ALA A 223 -22.75 -3.10 13.47
CA ALA A 223 -23.93 -3.91 13.13
C ALA A 223 -23.97 -4.35 11.66
N LEU A 224 -23.52 -3.49 10.74
CA LEU A 224 -23.38 -3.83 9.31
C LEU A 224 -22.31 -4.89 9.09
N LEU A 225 -21.14 -4.74 9.75
CA LEU A 225 -20.05 -5.71 9.71
C LEU A 225 -20.50 -7.07 10.23
N GLU A 226 -21.21 -7.11 11.36
CA GLU A 226 -21.79 -8.34 11.92
C GLU A 226 -22.80 -9.01 10.98
N LYS A 227 -23.65 -8.23 10.31
CA LYS A 227 -24.59 -8.75 9.32
C LYS A 227 -23.88 -9.31 8.08
N ILE A 228 -22.83 -8.63 7.61
CA ILE A 228 -22.01 -9.08 6.49
C ILE A 228 -21.25 -10.35 6.88
N LYS A 229 -20.66 -10.41 8.08
CA LYS A 229 -19.98 -11.59 8.65
C LYS A 229 -20.90 -12.80 8.69
N ARG A 230 -22.10 -12.67 9.26
CA ARG A 230 -23.10 -13.77 9.27
C ARG A 230 -23.53 -14.18 7.88
N TRP A 231 -23.71 -13.22 6.98
CA TRP A 231 -24.04 -13.52 5.59
C TRP A 231 -22.91 -14.31 4.92
N LEU A 232 -21.66 -13.86 5.05
CA LEU A 232 -20.48 -14.50 4.49
C LEU A 232 -20.25 -15.91 5.06
N LEU A 233 -20.47 -16.10 6.37
CA LEU A 233 -20.38 -17.42 7.02
C LEU A 233 -21.45 -18.38 6.49
N SER A 234 -22.70 -17.89 6.38
CA SER A 234 -23.82 -18.68 5.85
C SER A 234 -23.70 -19.01 4.36
N HIS A 235 -23.00 -18.16 3.59
CA HIS A 235 -22.78 -18.30 2.15
C HIS A 235 -21.32 -18.64 1.80
N SER A 236 -20.58 -19.25 2.73
CA SER A 236 -19.15 -19.57 2.55
C SER A 236 -18.87 -20.45 1.32
N GLN A 237 -19.83 -21.29 0.91
CA GLN A 237 -19.77 -22.11 -0.30
C GLN A 237 -19.81 -21.28 -1.61
N HIS A 238 -20.13 -19.99 -1.55
CA HIS A 238 -20.21 -19.07 -2.68
C HIS A 238 -19.15 -17.95 -2.66
N LEU A 239 -18.07 -18.13 -1.88
CA LEU A 239 -16.89 -17.25 -1.91
C LEU A 239 -16.08 -17.46 -3.20
N ASN A 240 -16.65 -16.97 -4.29
CA ASN A 240 -16.03 -16.96 -5.61
C ASN A 240 -15.17 -15.71 -5.79
N PHE A 241 -14.30 -15.75 -6.79
CA PHE A 241 -13.48 -14.64 -7.28
C PHE A 241 -14.16 -13.25 -7.21
N PHE A 242 -15.40 -13.12 -7.69
CA PHE A 242 -16.14 -11.85 -7.71
C PHE A 242 -16.53 -11.35 -6.32
N THR A 243 -16.94 -12.25 -5.41
CA THR A 243 -17.28 -11.90 -4.02
C THR A 243 -16.04 -11.37 -3.30
N ILE A 244 -14.90 -12.03 -3.48
CA ILE A 244 -13.60 -11.62 -2.93
C ILE A 244 -13.17 -10.26 -3.52
N LEU A 245 -13.37 -10.06 -4.82
CA LEU A 245 -13.04 -8.81 -5.50
C LEU A 245 -13.83 -7.62 -4.93
N ILE A 246 -15.14 -7.81 -4.70
CA ILE A 246 -15.99 -6.77 -4.11
C ILE A 246 -15.53 -6.46 -2.69
N LEU A 247 -15.29 -7.48 -1.86
CA LEU A 247 -14.78 -7.29 -0.48
C LEU A 247 -13.42 -6.59 -0.46
N ALA A 248 -12.53 -6.91 -1.40
CA ALA A 248 -11.22 -6.28 -1.52
C ALA A 248 -11.24 -4.84 -2.04
N SER A 249 -12.31 -4.45 -2.74
CA SER A 249 -12.46 -3.09 -3.26
C SER A 249 -12.96 -2.09 -2.20
N VAL A 250 -13.41 -2.57 -1.04
CA VAL A 250 -14.09 -1.79 0.02
C VAL A 250 -13.10 -1.48 1.17
N PRO A 251 -13.34 -0.44 2.03
CA PRO A 251 -12.44 -0.07 3.11
C PRO A 251 -12.08 -1.20 4.08
N ASN A 252 -10.94 -1.00 4.77
CA ASN A 252 -10.13 -2.07 5.34
C ASN A 252 -10.72 -2.97 6.44
N PRO A 253 -11.83 -2.72 7.16
CA PRO A 253 -12.35 -3.77 8.06
C PRO A 253 -12.94 -4.98 7.31
N LEU A 254 -13.62 -4.73 6.18
CA LEU A 254 -14.32 -5.78 5.41
C LEU A 254 -13.36 -6.69 4.66
N PHE A 255 -12.21 -6.15 4.27
CA PHE A 255 -11.21 -6.90 3.56
C PHE A 255 -10.40 -7.81 4.48
N ASP A 256 -9.99 -7.33 5.67
CA ASP A 256 -9.24 -8.16 6.63
C ASP A 256 -10.07 -9.39 7.02
N LEU A 257 -11.39 -9.20 7.19
CA LEU A 257 -12.37 -10.27 7.34
C LEU A 257 -12.35 -11.24 6.15
N ALA A 258 -12.38 -10.73 4.91
CA ALA A 258 -12.34 -11.57 3.72
C ALA A 258 -11.06 -12.41 3.64
N GLY A 259 -9.90 -11.84 4.01
CA GLY A 259 -8.63 -12.57 4.06
C GLY A 259 -8.65 -13.73 5.07
N ILE A 260 -9.14 -13.47 6.29
CA ILE A 260 -9.29 -14.50 7.33
C ILE A 260 -10.23 -15.61 6.85
N MET A 261 -11.41 -15.24 6.33
CA MET A 261 -12.40 -16.21 5.88
C MET A 261 -11.90 -17.04 4.69
N CYS A 262 -11.26 -16.41 3.69
CA CYS A 262 -10.69 -17.13 2.55
C CYS A 262 -9.65 -18.16 2.98
N GLY A 263 -8.81 -17.84 3.97
CA GLY A 263 -7.84 -18.80 4.49
C GLY A 263 -8.50 -19.91 5.31
N GLN A 264 -9.51 -19.59 6.14
CA GLN A 264 -10.25 -20.58 6.94
C GLN A 264 -10.99 -21.61 6.08
N PHE A 265 -11.64 -21.14 5.01
CA PHE A 265 -12.38 -22.01 4.06
C PHE A 265 -11.49 -22.67 3.00
N GLY A 266 -10.17 -22.44 3.03
CA GLY A 266 -9.23 -23.11 2.15
C GLY A 266 -9.30 -22.68 0.68
N ILE A 267 -9.78 -21.47 0.39
CA ILE A 267 -9.83 -20.92 -0.97
C ILE A 267 -8.43 -20.92 -1.61
N PRO A 268 -8.27 -21.27 -2.91
CA PRO A 268 -6.97 -21.26 -3.58
C PRO A 268 -6.28 -19.89 -3.50
N PHE A 269 -4.97 -19.90 -3.26
CA PHE A 269 -4.18 -18.67 -3.11
C PHE A 269 -4.32 -17.73 -4.32
N TRP A 270 -4.30 -18.28 -5.55
CA TRP A 270 -4.35 -17.47 -6.76
C TRP A 270 -5.70 -16.78 -6.96
N GLU A 271 -6.80 -17.40 -6.54
CA GLU A 271 -8.13 -16.80 -6.61
C GLU A 271 -8.22 -15.63 -5.63
N PHE A 272 -7.81 -15.85 -4.39
CA PHE A 272 -7.75 -14.78 -3.39
C PHE A 272 -6.80 -13.64 -3.80
N PHE A 273 -5.57 -13.97 -4.21
CA PHE A 273 -4.55 -12.98 -4.53
C PHE A 273 -4.91 -12.16 -5.76
N LEU A 274 -5.41 -12.78 -6.84
CA LEU A 274 -5.77 -12.05 -8.05
C LEU A 274 -6.99 -11.14 -7.82
N SER A 275 -8.01 -11.62 -7.11
CA SER A 275 -9.14 -10.77 -6.69
C SER A 275 -8.68 -9.58 -5.85
N THR A 276 -7.80 -9.83 -4.89
CA THR A 276 -7.26 -8.77 -4.02
C THR A 276 -6.41 -7.78 -4.79
N LEU A 277 -5.56 -8.26 -5.69
CA LEU A 277 -4.70 -7.44 -6.54
C LEU A 277 -5.54 -6.53 -7.43
N ILE A 278 -6.58 -7.04 -8.08
CA ILE A 278 -7.45 -6.23 -8.94
C ILE A 278 -8.24 -5.21 -8.11
N GLY A 279 -8.82 -5.66 -6.98
CA GLY A 279 -9.58 -4.79 -6.09
C GLY A 279 -8.75 -3.64 -5.54
N LYS A 280 -7.49 -3.90 -5.14
CA LYS A 280 -6.65 -2.90 -4.48
C LYS A 280 -5.75 -2.12 -5.42
N ALA A 281 -5.08 -2.78 -6.35
CA ALA A 281 -4.13 -2.13 -7.27
C ALA A 281 -4.81 -1.38 -8.41
N PHE A 282 -6.04 -1.73 -8.76
CA PHE A 282 -6.78 -1.09 -9.84
C PHE A 282 -8.06 -0.40 -9.35
N ILE A 283 -9.01 -1.11 -8.74
CA ILE A 283 -10.33 -0.51 -8.44
C ILE A 283 -10.18 0.58 -7.36
N LYS A 284 -9.70 0.22 -6.17
CA LYS A 284 -9.54 1.13 -5.02
C LYS A 284 -8.63 2.31 -5.35
N THR A 285 -7.47 2.05 -5.93
CA THR A 285 -6.48 3.09 -6.28
C THR A 285 -7.01 4.05 -7.33
N TYR A 286 -7.71 3.58 -8.38
CA TYR A 286 -8.29 4.49 -9.37
C TYR A 286 -9.40 5.36 -8.77
N ILE A 287 -10.26 4.79 -7.92
CA ILE A 287 -11.27 5.58 -7.20
C ILE A 287 -10.59 6.68 -6.37
N GLN A 288 -9.54 6.33 -5.61
CA GLN A 288 -8.78 7.27 -4.80
C GLN A 288 -8.07 8.35 -5.65
N MET A 289 -7.48 7.98 -6.78
CA MET A 289 -6.84 8.92 -7.71
C MET A 289 -7.85 9.93 -8.28
N VAL A 290 -8.97 9.44 -8.81
CA VAL A 290 -10.02 10.28 -9.40
C VAL A 290 -10.58 11.25 -8.34
N PHE A 291 -10.78 10.78 -7.12
CA PHE A 291 -11.23 11.60 -6.00
C PHE A 291 -10.26 12.76 -5.71
N ILE A 292 -8.96 12.47 -5.55
CA ILE A 292 -7.96 13.51 -5.25
C ILE A 292 -7.79 14.49 -6.42
N ILE A 293 -7.73 14.00 -7.66
CA ILE A 293 -7.59 14.87 -8.85
C ILE A 293 -8.82 15.77 -8.98
N SER A 294 -10.02 15.24 -8.70
CA SER A 294 -11.24 16.04 -8.73
C SER A 294 -11.26 17.14 -7.68
N ILE A 295 -10.88 16.85 -6.43
CA ILE A 295 -10.79 17.88 -5.38
C ILE A 295 -9.83 19.01 -5.77
N CYS A 296 -8.73 18.67 -6.44
CA CYS A 296 -7.71 19.63 -6.85
C CYS A 296 -8.07 20.37 -8.15
N ASN A 297 -9.08 19.91 -8.90
CA ASN A 297 -9.53 20.54 -10.13
C ASN A 297 -10.93 21.14 -9.92
N ASN A 298 -10.99 22.46 -9.71
CA ASN A 298 -12.24 23.19 -9.45
C ASN A 298 -13.35 22.86 -10.47
N GLN A 299 -13.00 22.75 -11.75
CA GLN A 299 -13.97 22.49 -12.82
C GLN A 299 -14.52 21.05 -12.78
N LEU A 300 -13.68 20.07 -12.41
CA LEU A 300 -14.12 18.68 -12.28
C LEU A 300 -14.94 18.49 -11.01
N LEU A 301 -14.61 19.21 -9.94
CA LEU A 301 -15.38 19.22 -8.71
C LEU A 301 -16.80 19.75 -8.96
N ASP A 302 -16.95 20.87 -9.68
CA ASP A 302 -18.25 21.42 -10.03
C ASP A 302 -19.05 20.46 -10.96
N TRP A 303 -18.38 19.77 -11.88
CA TRP A 303 -19.02 18.76 -12.73
C TRP A 303 -19.47 17.52 -11.92
N ILE A 304 -18.61 17.02 -11.02
CA ILE A 304 -18.96 15.91 -10.13
C ILE A 304 -20.09 16.32 -9.20
N GLU A 305 -20.10 17.53 -8.65
CA GLU A 305 -21.22 18.00 -7.83
C GLU A 305 -22.52 17.93 -8.61
N ASN A 306 -22.56 18.49 -9.83
CA ASN A 306 -23.78 18.50 -10.64
C ASN A 306 -24.25 17.09 -11.05
N GLU A 307 -23.34 16.22 -11.50
CA GLU A 307 -23.68 14.85 -11.88
C GLU A 307 -24.00 13.96 -10.67
N LEU A 308 -23.28 14.11 -9.57
CA LEU A 308 -23.55 13.37 -8.34
C LEU A 308 -24.89 13.79 -7.74
N ILE A 309 -25.23 15.09 -7.75
CA ILE A 309 -26.56 15.60 -7.38
C ILE A 309 -27.62 14.97 -8.29
N TRP A 310 -27.38 14.89 -9.60
CA TRP A 310 -28.32 14.31 -10.56
C TRP A 310 -28.53 12.80 -10.35
N VAL A 311 -27.45 12.03 -10.15
CA VAL A 311 -27.50 10.57 -9.91
C VAL A 311 -28.09 10.25 -8.53
N LEU A 312 -27.72 10.97 -7.48
CA LEU A 312 -28.28 10.75 -6.13
C LEU A 312 -29.74 11.20 -6.03
N GLY A 313 -30.18 12.17 -6.85
CA GLY A 313 -31.58 12.57 -6.93
C GLY A 313 -32.51 11.48 -7.46
N PHE A 314 -31.96 10.41 -8.06
CA PHE A 314 -32.72 9.22 -8.45
C PHE A 314 -32.98 8.24 -7.29
N VAL A 315 -32.29 8.40 -6.15
CA VAL A 315 -32.39 7.50 -4.99
C VAL A 315 -33.19 8.17 -3.87
N PRO A 316 -34.44 7.76 -3.60
CA PRO A 316 -35.27 8.39 -2.58
C PRO A 316 -34.60 8.30 -1.19
N GLY A 317 -34.38 9.45 -0.55
CA GLY A 317 -33.79 9.59 0.78
C GLY A 317 -32.37 10.18 0.83
N PHE A 318 -31.62 10.18 -0.28
CA PHE A 318 -30.27 10.76 -0.35
C PHE A 318 -30.24 12.30 -0.46
N ASP A 319 -31.35 12.93 -0.83
CA ASP A 319 -31.50 14.40 -0.92
C ASP A 319 -31.17 15.14 0.38
N THR A 320 -31.38 14.50 1.53
CA THR A 320 -31.04 15.09 2.84
C THR A 320 -29.54 15.08 3.14
N PHE A 321 -28.79 14.17 2.54
CA PHE A 321 -27.34 14.02 2.74
C PHE A 321 -26.49 14.83 1.74
N LEU A 322 -27.05 15.12 0.56
CA LEU A 322 -26.41 15.89 -0.51
C LEU A 322 -25.80 17.23 -0.06
N PRO A 323 -26.51 18.15 0.63
CA PRO A 323 -25.93 19.42 1.07
C PRO A 323 -24.86 19.23 2.16
N THR A 324 -24.95 18.17 2.96
CA THR A 324 -23.92 17.84 3.96
C THR A 324 -22.66 17.31 3.29
N LEU A 325 -22.80 16.54 2.21
CA LEU A 325 -21.70 15.99 1.43
C LEU A 325 -20.94 17.08 0.69
N THR A 326 -21.64 18.00 0.00
CA THR A 326 -21.02 19.14 -0.69
C THR A 326 -20.29 20.06 0.28
N ALA A 327 -20.88 20.36 1.45
CA ALA A 327 -20.22 21.13 2.50
C ALA A 327 -18.93 20.46 3.01
N LYS A 328 -18.96 19.13 3.24
CA LYS A 328 -17.76 18.36 3.62
C LYS A 328 -16.72 18.31 2.51
N LEU A 329 -17.14 18.26 1.25
CA LEU A 329 -16.25 18.24 0.09
C LEU A 329 -15.53 19.58 -0.06
N HIS A 330 -16.25 20.70 0.04
CA HIS A 330 -15.66 22.03 0.06
C HIS A 330 -14.77 22.27 1.29
N ALA A 331 -15.14 21.77 2.47
CA ALA A 331 -14.30 21.84 3.67
C ALA A 331 -13.01 21.01 3.51
N ALA A 332 -13.11 19.81 2.94
CA ALA A 332 -11.95 18.96 2.63
C ALA A 332 -11.04 19.63 1.60
N LYS A 333 -11.62 20.22 0.55
CA LYS A 333 -10.92 21.02 -0.45
C LYS A 333 -10.19 22.20 0.19
N ALA A 334 -10.86 23.00 1.01
CA ALA A 334 -10.25 24.14 1.69
C ALA A 334 -9.10 23.72 2.61
N LYS A 335 -9.26 22.60 3.34
CA LYS A 335 -8.22 22.03 4.20
C LYS A 335 -7.02 21.51 3.40
N TYR A 336 -7.27 20.82 2.28
CA TYR A 336 -6.21 20.32 1.41
C TYR A 336 -5.47 21.45 0.69
N LEU A 337 -6.18 22.43 0.13
CA LEU A 337 -5.59 23.56 -0.58
C LEU A 337 -4.85 24.53 0.36
N SER A 338 -5.34 24.76 1.58
CA SER A 338 -4.61 25.56 2.59
C SER A 338 -3.33 24.88 3.07
N THR A 339 -3.35 23.55 3.20
CA THR A 339 -2.15 22.75 3.50
C THR A 339 -1.20 22.68 2.29
N SER A 340 -1.70 22.91 1.07
CA SER A 340 -0.97 22.73 -0.20
C SER A 340 -0.66 24.05 -0.95
N GLN A 341 -0.84 25.23 -0.33
CA GLN A 341 -0.61 26.50 -1.03
C GLN A 341 0.84 26.62 -1.55
N PRO A 342 1.05 27.15 -2.76
CA PRO A 342 2.38 27.57 -3.21
C PRO A 342 2.80 28.77 -2.37
N LEU A 343 3.98 28.70 -1.78
CA LEU A 343 4.62 29.84 -1.12
C LEU A 343 4.59 31.06 -2.05
N PRO A 344 4.19 32.26 -1.57
CA PRO A 344 4.58 33.49 -2.23
C PRO A 344 6.11 33.55 -2.31
N SER A 345 6.61 34.07 -3.42
CA SER A 345 7.98 34.08 -3.94
C SER A 345 9.08 34.72 -3.05
N ASN A 346 8.89 34.80 -1.73
CA ASN A 346 9.87 35.39 -0.81
C ASN A 346 10.10 34.62 0.51
N ILE A 347 9.66 33.37 0.63
CA ILE A 347 10.06 32.52 1.76
C ILE A 347 11.01 31.44 1.27
N LYS A 348 12.30 31.79 1.32
CA LYS A 348 13.43 30.87 1.37
C LYS A 348 13.30 30.04 2.66
N GLY A 349 12.43 29.03 2.65
CA GLY A 349 12.10 28.27 3.84
C GLY A 349 11.25 27.07 3.50
N LYS A 350 11.92 25.93 3.27
CA LYS A 350 11.49 24.57 3.65
C LYS A 350 9.97 24.41 3.71
N TRP A 351 9.37 23.83 2.67
CA TRP A 351 8.23 22.95 2.92
C TRP A 351 8.65 21.97 4.03
N ASP A 352 7.90 21.97 5.12
CA ASP A 352 8.22 21.45 6.45
C ASP A 352 9.14 20.22 6.52
N LEU A 353 10.44 20.48 6.49
CA LEU A 353 11.47 19.51 6.90
C LEU A 353 11.27 19.11 8.38
N SER A 354 10.37 19.76 9.13
CA SER A 354 9.92 19.33 10.46
C SER A 354 8.78 18.32 10.37
N PHE A 355 7.62 18.63 9.77
CA PHE A 355 6.47 17.71 9.72
C PHE A 355 6.75 16.46 8.87
N ALA A 356 7.36 16.61 7.70
CA ALA A 356 7.76 15.48 6.87
C ALA A 356 8.87 14.65 7.54
N SER A 357 9.80 15.26 8.28
CA SER A 357 10.84 14.52 9.02
C SER A 357 10.28 13.83 10.26
N ILE A 358 9.39 14.47 11.02
CA ILE A 358 8.68 13.86 12.14
C ILE A 358 7.91 12.66 11.63
N TRP A 359 7.18 12.83 10.53
CA TRP A 359 6.41 11.73 9.96
C TRP A 359 7.28 10.61 9.38
N ASN A 360 8.35 10.95 8.65
CA ASN A 360 9.34 9.97 8.20
C ASN A 360 9.98 9.24 9.40
N THR A 361 10.16 9.90 10.53
CA THR A 361 10.66 9.29 11.77
C THR A 361 9.62 8.33 12.36
N VAL A 362 8.34 8.72 12.40
CA VAL A 362 7.24 7.83 12.83
C VAL A 362 7.17 6.60 11.93
N VAL A 363 7.21 6.77 10.61
CA VAL A 363 7.21 5.66 9.64
C VAL A 363 8.44 4.79 9.83
N TRP A 364 9.63 5.37 10.01
CA TRP A 364 10.85 4.62 10.30
C TRP A 364 10.74 3.81 11.60
N LEU A 365 10.18 4.39 12.66
CA LEU A 365 9.92 3.69 13.92
C LEU A 365 8.91 2.56 13.74
N MET A 366 7.84 2.76 12.96
CA MET A 366 6.89 1.70 12.63
C MET A 366 7.54 0.56 11.83
N LEU A 367 8.35 0.88 10.82
CA LEU A 367 9.09 -0.10 10.02
C LEU A 367 10.12 -0.84 10.88
N MET A 368 10.81 -0.16 11.79
CA MET A 368 11.75 -0.78 12.73
C MET A 368 11.03 -1.68 13.73
N ASN A 369 9.91 -1.25 14.29
CA ASN A 369 9.09 -2.08 15.16
C ASN A 369 8.59 -3.33 14.43
N PHE A 370 8.14 -3.17 13.19
CA PHE A 370 7.74 -4.30 12.35
C PHE A 370 8.91 -5.25 12.07
N PHE A 371 10.09 -4.73 11.73
CA PHE A 371 11.29 -5.53 11.55
C PHE A 371 11.65 -6.31 12.82
N VAL A 372 11.60 -5.67 14.00
CA VAL A 372 11.81 -6.34 15.29
C VAL A 372 10.79 -7.47 15.50
N LYS A 373 9.52 -7.27 15.17
CA LYS A 373 8.49 -8.32 15.22
C LYS A 373 8.81 -9.49 14.29
N ILE A 374 9.28 -9.24 13.07
CA ILE A 374 9.70 -10.31 12.13
C ILE A 374 10.83 -11.14 12.74
N VAL A 375 11.86 -10.47 13.27
CA VAL A 375 13.02 -11.16 13.86
C VAL A 375 12.58 -12.01 15.05
N ASN A 376 11.77 -11.45 15.95
CA ASN A 376 11.25 -12.17 17.12
C ASN A 376 10.43 -13.39 16.69
N ALA A 377 9.43 -13.22 15.83
CA ALA A 377 8.56 -14.29 15.39
C ALA A 377 9.33 -15.42 14.69
N THR A 378 10.33 -15.06 13.87
CA THR A 378 11.16 -16.04 13.16
C THR A 378 12.06 -16.81 14.12
N ALA A 379 12.70 -16.12 15.08
CA ALA A 379 13.54 -16.76 16.09
C ALA A 379 12.74 -17.68 17.01
N GLN A 380 11.57 -17.23 17.47
CA GLN A 380 10.64 -18.02 18.29
C GLN A 380 10.15 -19.26 17.55
N ARG A 381 9.79 -19.14 16.27
CA ARG A 381 9.34 -20.28 15.45
C ARG A 381 10.46 -21.31 15.26
N TYR A 382 11.69 -20.86 15.03
CA TYR A 382 12.84 -21.74 14.92
C TYR A 382 13.13 -22.47 16.23
N TYR A 383 13.13 -21.76 17.35
CA TYR A 383 13.32 -22.35 18.69
C TYR A 383 12.24 -23.37 19.02
N LYS A 384 10.97 -23.05 18.74
CA LYS A 384 9.85 -23.98 18.93
C LYS A 384 10.05 -25.27 18.13
N LYS A 385 10.43 -25.15 16.86
CA LYS A 385 10.67 -26.31 16.00
C LYS A 385 11.83 -27.19 16.51
N GLN A 386 12.87 -26.58 17.07
CA GLN A 386 13.99 -27.31 17.67
C GLN A 386 13.60 -28.05 18.96
N MET A 387 12.51 -27.65 19.62
CA MET A 387 11.98 -28.35 20.79
C MET A 387 10.95 -29.42 20.46
N ASP A 388 10.32 -29.32 19.29
CA ASP A 388 9.38 -30.32 18.78
C ASP A 388 10.10 -31.48 18.04
N GLU A 389 11.33 -31.25 17.59
CA GLU A 389 12.30 -32.27 17.09
C GLU A 389 13.08 -32.89 18.26
#